data_AF-A0A842JB51-F1
#
_entry.id   AF-A0A842JB51-F1
#
_cell.length_a   1.000
_cell.length_b   1.000
_cell.length_c   1.000
_cell.angle_alpha   90.00
_cell.angle_beta   90.00
_cell.angle_gamma   90.00
#
_symmetry.space_group_name_H-M   'P 1'
#
loop_
_entity.id
_entity.type
_entity.pdbx_description
1 polymer ?
#
loop_
_entity_poly.entity_id
_entity_poly.type
_entity_poly.pdbx_seq_one_letter_code
_entity_poly.pdbx_strand_id
1 'polypeptide(L)'
;MTMLDALAIGMIVTSLAVFGLRNLKLSVIVYAIETLLLVGIFAMLASKFNASQLSMWAVVAFFTKVLFVPAILLWLIKKLNVVSEDEPVGGFFVSPVIAMGFSLAIAMSINPIFLQFSLIQEKIMLLAAVCVFMMGVFGFMLRNSFIKQILAYCLFENGIHLSLALMAYNSNELVELGILTDAIFAVIIMSVLAIRFYKAYGSLDTSKATNLRG
;
A
#
# COMPACT_ATOMS: atom_id res chain seq x y z
N MET A 1 -12.66 -5.08 21.17
CA MET A 1 -12.04 -4.38 20.02
C MET A 1 -11.99 -2.91 20.36
N THR A 2 -10.79 -2.35 20.38
CA THR A 2 -10.60 -0.91 20.41
C THR A 2 -10.90 -0.32 19.02
N MET A 3 -11.09 1.00 18.94
CA MET A 3 -11.26 1.67 17.64
C MET A 3 -10.01 1.53 16.76
N LEU A 4 -8.81 1.44 17.36
CA LEU A 4 -7.56 1.15 16.67
C LEU A 4 -7.57 -0.24 16.01
N ASP A 5 -8.09 -1.26 16.70
CA ASP A 5 -8.23 -2.61 16.14
C ASP A 5 -9.15 -2.62 14.92
N ALA A 6 -10.25 -1.87 14.98
CA ALA A 6 -11.20 -1.76 13.88
C ALA A 6 -10.57 -1.09 12.64
N LEU A 7 -9.79 -0.03 12.83
CA LEU A 7 -9.03 0.61 11.73
C LEU A 7 -7.99 -0.34 11.13
N ALA A 8 -7.25 -1.06 11.97
CA ALA A 8 -6.22 -2.01 11.52
C ALA A 8 -6.82 -3.18 10.73
N ILE A 9 -7.93 -3.77 11.21
CA ILE A 9 -8.67 -4.80 10.46
C ILE A 9 -9.22 -4.22 9.16
N GLY A 10 -9.73 -2.99 9.20
CA GLY A 10 -10.18 -2.25 8.02
C GLY A 10 -9.07 -2.17 6.96
N MET A 11 -7.85 -1.78 7.35
CA MET A 11 -6.69 -1.72 6.45
C MET A 11 -6.41 -3.06 5.79
N ILE A 12 -6.41 -4.15 6.56
CA ILE A 12 -6.19 -5.50 6.02
C ILE A 12 -7.27 -5.82 4.95
N VAL A 13 -8.55 -5.61 5.26
CA VAL A 13 -9.66 -5.89 4.35
C VAL A 13 -9.56 -5.03 3.08
N THR A 14 -9.27 -3.74 3.23
CA THR A 14 -9.12 -2.84 2.08
C THR A 14 -7.88 -3.19 1.26
N SER A 15 -6.77 -3.62 1.86
CA SER A 15 -5.57 -4.05 1.11
C SER A 15 -5.86 -5.28 0.22
N LEU A 16 -6.65 -6.23 0.73
CA LEU A 16 -7.14 -7.36 -0.05
C LEU A 16 -8.02 -6.90 -1.21
N ALA A 17 -8.90 -5.93 -0.98
CA ALA A 17 -9.74 -5.36 -2.03
C ALA A 17 -8.92 -4.58 -3.09
N VAL A 18 -7.92 -3.79 -2.68
CA VAL A 18 -6.98 -3.13 -3.61
C VAL A 18 -6.30 -4.15 -4.49
N PHE A 19 -5.81 -5.25 -3.91
CA PHE A 19 -5.17 -6.34 -4.64
C PHE A 19 -6.15 -7.05 -5.58
N GLY A 20 -7.32 -7.45 -5.08
CA GLY A 20 -8.26 -8.34 -5.77
C GLY A 20 -9.16 -7.68 -6.83
N LEU A 21 -9.52 -6.41 -6.69
CA LEU A 21 -10.47 -5.74 -7.60
C LEU A 21 -9.89 -5.61 -9.02
N ARG A 22 -10.62 -6.03 -10.06
CA ARG A 22 -10.15 -5.84 -11.46
C ARG A 22 -10.30 -4.41 -11.96
N ASN A 23 -11.33 -3.70 -11.49
CA ASN A 23 -11.59 -2.34 -11.92
C ASN A 23 -10.54 -1.40 -11.30
N LEU A 24 -9.70 -0.82 -12.14
CA LEU A 24 -8.54 -0.05 -11.70
C LEU A 24 -8.95 1.21 -10.94
N LYS A 25 -10.06 1.87 -11.34
CA LYS A 25 -10.59 3.04 -10.62
C LYS A 25 -11.04 2.67 -9.21
N LEU A 26 -11.76 1.56 -9.07
CA LEU A 26 -12.17 1.08 -7.76
C LEU A 26 -10.96 0.68 -6.90
N SER A 27 -9.94 0.01 -7.46
CA SER A 27 -8.72 -0.29 -6.71
C SER A 27 -8.03 0.98 -6.19
N VAL A 28 -7.98 2.05 -6.98
CA VAL A 28 -7.40 3.34 -6.54
C VAL A 28 -8.24 3.99 -5.44
N ILE A 29 -9.57 3.96 -5.55
CA ILE A 29 -10.47 4.52 -4.53
C ILE A 29 -10.33 3.73 -3.22
N VAL A 30 -10.31 2.40 -3.29
CA VAL A 30 -10.14 1.56 -2.10
C VAL A 30 -8.76 1.76 -1.48
N TYR A 31 -7.72 2.00 -2.28
CA TYR A 31 -6.40 2.38 -1.76
C TYR A 31 -6.44 3.72 -1.02
N ALA A 32 -7.17 4.72 -1.55
CA ALA A 32 -7.35 5.99 -0.86
C ALA A 32 -8.07 5.81 0.49
N ILE A 33 -9.06 4.92 0.55
CA ILE A 33 -9.76 4.55 1.80
C ILE A 33 -8.79 3.84 2.75
N GLU A 34 -8.03 2.85 2.29
CA GLU A 34 -7.04 2.13 3.09
C GLU A 34 -6.01 3.08 3.70
N THR A 35 -5.52 4.03 2.91
CA THR A 35 -4.56 5.02 3.39
C THR A 35 -5.21 6.05 4.33
N LEU A 36 -6.49 6.37 4.14
CA LEU A 36 -7.23 7.20 5.09
C LEU A 36 -7.40 6.50 6.46
N LEU A 37 -7.56 5.18 6.48
CA LEU A 37 -7.53 4.40 7.72
C LEU A 37 -6.17 4.50 8.41
N LEU A 38 -5.07 4.42 7.66
CA LEU A 38 -3.71 4.64 8.18
C LEU A 38 -3.55 6.04 8.80
N VAL A 39 -4.02 7.08 8.11
CA VAL A 39 -4.02 8.46 8.62
C VAL A 39 -4.82 8.55 9.93
N GLY A 40 -5.97 7.88 10.01
CA GLY A 40 -6.77 7.78 11.23
C GLY A 40 -6.01 7.12 12.37
N ILE A 41 -5.26 6.04 12.09
CA ILE A 41 -4.40 5.38 13.07
C ILE A 41 -3.32 6.34 13.58
N PHE A 42 -2.62 7.06 12.70
CA PHE A 42 -1.61 8.03 13.12
C PHE A 42 -2.18 9.14 14.00
N ALA A 43 -3.33 9.70 13.63
CA ALA A 43 -4.00 10.72 14.44
C ALA A 43 -4.40 10.20 15.82
N MET A 44 -4.92 8.97 15.91
CA MET A 44 -5.29 8.36 17.18
C MET A 44 -4.09 8.02 18.05
N LEU A 45 -3.00 7.49 17.46
CA LEU A 45 -1.75 7.22 18.17
C LEU A 45 -1.10 8.52 18.66
N ALA A 46 -1.12 9.58 17.85
CA ALA A 46 -0.63 10.91 18.23
C ALA A 46 -1.33 11.41 19.51
N SER A 47 -2.66 11.30 19.56
CA SER A 47 -3.44 11.70 20.74
C SER A 47 -3.20 10.78 21.95
N LYS A 48 -3.05 9.46 21.74
CA LYS A 48 -2.90 8.48 22.83
C LYS A 48 -1.52 8.56 23.50
N PHE A 49 -0.47 8.85 22.73
CA PHE A 49 0.92 8.86 23.19
C PHE A 49 1.53 10.27 23.27
N ASN A 50 0.75 11.33 23.06
CA ASN A 50 1.23 12.72 22.99
C ASN A 50 2.41 12.91 22.02
N ALA A 51 2.35 12.24 20.87
CA ALA A 51 3.40 12.22 19.87
C ALA A 51 3.11 13.23 18.75
N SER A 52 3.78 14.39 18.77
CA SER A 52 3.60 15.43 17.75
C SER A 52 4.08 14.99 16.36
N GLN A 53 5.07 14.10 16.28
CA GLN A 53 5.57 13.57 15.01
C GLN A 53 4.45 12.82 14.26
N LEU A 54 3.67 12.00 14.96
CA LEU A 54 2.58 11.23 14.33
C LEU A 54 1.45 12.13 13.81
N SER A 55 1.21 13.30 14.42
CA SER A 55 0.23 14.24 13.87
C SER A 55 0.73 14.85 12.56
N MET A 56 2.02 15.17 12.47
CA MET A 56 2.65 15.60 11.23
C MET A 56 2.60 14.50 10.15
N TRP A 57 2.87 13.25 10.52
CA TRP A 57 2.77 12.10 9.59
C TRP A 57 1.35 11.93 9.07
N ALA A 58 0.34 12.07 9.93
CA ALA A 58 -1.06 12.00 9.54
C ALA A 58 -1.42 13.08 8.51
N VAL A 59 -1.03 14.33 8.77
CA VAL A 59 -1.28 15.47 7.86
C VAL A 59 -0.57 15.25 6.52
N VAL A 60 0.72 14.89 6.56
CA VAL A 60 1.50 14.64 5.35
C VAL A 60 0.89 13.51 4.53
N ALA A 61 0.65 12.34 5.13
CA ALA A 61 0.09 11.19 4.44
C ALA A 61 -1.31 11.47 3.88
N PHE A 62 -2.12 12.29 4.57
CA PHE A 62 -3.43 12.71 4.06
C PHE A 62 -3.28 13.46 2.73
N PHE A 63 -2.47 14.51 2.68
CA PHE A 63 -2.30 15.26 1.44
C PHE A 63 -1.61 14.42 0.37
N THR A 64 -0.48 13.79 0.68
CA THR A 64 0.33 13.09 -0.33
C THR A 64 -0.34 11.82 -0.84
N LYS A 65 -0.88 10.98 0.04
CA LYS A 65 -1.33 9.63 -0.33
C LYS A 65 -2.84 9.49 -0.46
N VAL A 66 -3.64 10.25 0.28
CA VAL A 66 -5.11 10.17 0.16
C VAL A 66 -5.60 11.05 -1.00
N LEU A 67 -4.92 12.16 -1.30
CA LEU A 67 -5.33 13.08 -2.36
C LEU A 67 -4.43 12.96 -3.61
N PHE A 68 -3.13 13.22 -3.49
CA PHE A 68 -2.25 13.34 -4.65
C PHE A 68 -2.05 12.01 -5.40
N VAL A 69 -1.68 10.93 -4.71
CA VAL A 69 -1.47 9.62 -5.35
C VAL A 69 -2.73 9.13 -6.10
N PRO A 70 -3.94 9.10 -5.49
CA PRO A 70 -5.17 8.75 -6.19
C PRO A 70 -5.47 9.69 -7.36
N ALA A 71 -5.25 11.00 -7.23
CA ALA A 71 -5.46 11.93 -8.33
C ALA A 71 -4.57 11.62 -9.54
N ILE A 72 -3.27 11.33 -9.30
CA ILE A 72 -2.32 10.95 -10.36
C ILE A 72 -2.76 9.64 -11.03
N LEU A 73 -3.13 8.62 -10.25
CA LEU A 73 -3.53 7.32 -10.78
C LEU A 73 -4.85 7.37 -11.54
N LEU A 74 -5.85 8.11 -11.04
CA LEU A 74 -7.12 8.30 -11.74
C LEU A 74 -6.93 9.08 -13.05
N TRP A 75 -6.04 10.08 -13.06
CA TRP A 75 -5.65 10.77 -14.28
C TRP A 75 -4.96 9.81 -15.26
N LEU A 76 -4.03 8.97 -14.79
CA LEU A 76 -3.31 8.00 -15.61
C LEU A 76 -4.28 6.99 -16.25
N ILE A 77 -5.19 6.44 -15.46
CA ILE A 77 -6.26 5.53 -15.92
C ILE A 77 -7.09 6.19 -17.03
N LYS A 78 -7.53 7.44 -16.81
CA LYS A 78 -8.31 8.20 -17.79
C LYS A 78 -7.51 8.47 -19.06
N LYS A 79 -6.23 8.84 -18.91
CA LYS A 79 -5.33 9.16 -20.02
C LYS A 79 -5.04 7.96 -20.92
N LEU A 80 -4.87 6.79 -20.33
CA LEU A 80 -4.58 5.55 -21.06
C LEU A 80 -5.85 4.81 -21.51
N ASN A 81 -7.04 5.30 -21.13
CA ASN A 81 -8.34 4.71 -21.41
C ASN A 81 -8.43 3.21 -21.05
N VAL A 82 -7.82 2.84 -19.92
CA VAL A 82 -7.86 1.48 -19.37
C VAL A 82 -8.90 1.42 -18.25
N VAL A 83 -9.75 0.40 -18.23
CA VAL A 83 -10.82 0.28 -17.22
C VAL A 83 -10.53 -0.84 -16.23
N SER A 84 -10.10 -1.99 -16.74
CA SER A 84 -9.90 -3.20 -15.98
C SER A 84 -8.51 -3.76 -16.21
N GLU A 85 -8.01 -4.48 -15.21
CA GLU A 85 -6.80 -5.28 -15.31
C GLU A 85 -6.97 -6.41 -16.35
N ASP A 86 -5.91 -6.63 -17.14
CA ASP A 86 -5.65 -7.88 -17.85
C ASP A 86 -5.54 -9.05 -16.84
N GLU A 87 -5.61 -10.30 -17.28
CA GLU A 87 -5.66 -11.44 -16.34
C GLU A 87 -4.38 -11.56 -15.48
N PRO A 88 -4.51 -11.70 -14.14
CA PRO A 88 -3.36 -11.79 -13.23
C PRO A 88 -2.70 -13.17 -13.25
N VAL A 89 -1.47 -13.26 -12.73
CA VAL A 89 -0.71 -14.52 -12.62
C VAL A 89 -1.48 -15.52 -11.73
N GLY A 90 -1.69 -16.74 -12.23
CA GLY A 90 -2.40 -17.79 -11.50
C GLY A 90 -3.92 -17.61 -11.43
N GLY A 91 -4.48 -16.62 -12.13
CA GLY A 91 -5.93 -16.42 -12.23
C GLY A 91 -6.55 -15.55 -11.14
N PHE A 92 -7.80 -15.13 -11.39
CA PHE A 92 -8.48 -14.06 -10.65
C PHE A 92 -8.75 -14.37 -9.18
N PHE A 93 -9.21 -15.58 -8.86
CA PHE A 93 -9.59 -15.96 -7.49
C PHE A 93 -8.47 -16.59 -6.68
N VAL A 94 -7.52 -17.25 -7.35
CA VAL A 94 -6.46 -18.00 -6.69
C VAL A 94 -5.39 -17.03 -6.17
N SER A 95 -5.05 -16.00 -6.94
CA SER A 95 -4.00 -15.04 -6.54
C SER A 95 -4.32 -14.25 -5.25
N PRO A 96 -5.54 -13.71 -5.00
CA PRO A 96 -5.80 -12.97 -3.76
C PRO A 96 -5.86 -13.86 -2.53
N VAL A 97 -6.40 -15.07 -2.65
CA VAL A 97 -6.49 -16.01 -1.53
C VAL A 97 -5.10 -16.47 -1.12
N ILE A 98 -4.23 -16.80 -2.08
CA ILE A 98 -2.83 -17.15 -1.82
C ILE A 98 -2.11 -15.95 -1.18
N ALA A 99 -2.19 -14.75 -1.79
CA ALA A 99 -1.54 -13.56 -1.27
C ALA A 99 -1.96 -13.26 0.18
N MET A 100 -3.27 -13.27 0.44
CA MET A 100 -3.82 -13.01 1.77
C MET A 100 -3.45 -14.09 2.79
N GLY A 101 -3.57 -15.36 2.41
CA GLY A 101 -3.26 -16.50 3.28
C GLY A 101 -1.81 -16.48 3.73
N PHE A 102 -0.87 -16.30 2.79
CA PHE A 102 0.55 -16.19 3.12
C PHE A 102 0.89 -14.90 3.86
N SER A 103 0.28 -13.76 3.49
CA SER A 103 0.50 -12.50 4.21
C SER A 103 0.08 -12.59 5.67
N LEU A 104 -1.08 -13.17 5.95
CA LEU A 104 -1.54 -13.42 7.32
C LEU A 104 -0.68 -14.44 8.06
N ALA A 105 -0.30 -15.55 7.40
CA ALA A 105 0.57 -16.55 8.02
C ALA A 105 1.91 -15.95 8.45
N ILE A 106 2.57 -15.20 7.55
CA ILE A 106 3.82 -14.52 7.83
C ILE A 106 3.63 -13.46 8.92
N ALA A 107 2.58 -12.64 8.82
CA ALA A 107 2.27 -11.64 9.84
C ALA A 107 2.09 -12.28 11.21
N MET A 108 1.34 -13.37 11.33
CA MET A 108 1.15 -14.08 12.60
C MET A 108 2.43 -14.71 13.15
N SER A 109 3.28 -15.28 12.29
CA SER A 109 4.57 -15.87 12.69
C SER A 109 5.56 -14.84 13.20
N ILE A 110 5.59 -13.65 12.59
CA ILE A 110 6.55 -12.59 12.89
C ILE A 110 6.06 -11.66 14.01
N ASN A 111 4.75 -11.49 14.17
CA ASN A 111 4.15 -10.60 15.17
C ASN A 111 4.73 -10.74 16.61
N PRO A 112 4.92 -11.95 17.19
CA PRO A 112 5.49 -12.06 18.53
C PRO A 112 6.91 -11.51 18.63
N ILE A 113 7.70 -11.59 17.56
CA ILE A 113 9.05 -11.03 17.50
C ILE A 113 8.96 -9.51 17.43
N PHE A 114 8.11 -8.96 16.55
CA PHE A 114 7.95 -7.52 16.39
C PHE A 114 7.41 -6.85 17.66
N LEU A 115 6.51 -7.52 18.38
CA LEU A 115 6.01 -7.05 19.67
C LEU A 115 7.13 -6.81 20.70
N GLN A 116 8.19 -7.63 20.70
CA GLN A 116 9.31 -7.45 21.63
C GLN A 116 10.08 -6.15 21.38
N PHE A 117 10.12 -5.68 20.13
CA PHE A 117 10.85 -4.47 19.73
C PHE A 117 9.95 -3.23 19.62
N SER A 118 8.62 -3.40 19.67
CA SER A 118 7.68 -2.31 19.46
C SER A 118 7.59 -1.39 20.68
N LEU A 119 7.65 -0.08 20.46
CA LEU A 119 7.39 0.92 21.50
C LEU A 119 5.90 0.95 21.88
N ILE A 120 5.03 0.66 20.90
CA ILE A 120 3.58 0.61 21.08
C ILE A 120 3.12 -0.86 21.02
N GLN A 121 2.61 -1.38 22.14
CA GLN A 121 2.26 -2.78 22.33
C GLN A 121 0.86 -3.15 21.79
N GLU A 122 0.57 -2.77 20.54
CA GLU A 122 -0.72 -3.01 19.87
C GLU A 122 -0.64 -4.20 18.89
N LYS A 123 -0.96 -5.40 19.38
CA LYS A 123 -0.78 -6.68 18.67
C LYS A 123 -1.49 -6.77 17.30
N ILE A 124 -2.72 -6.25 17.20
CA ILE A 124 -3.51 -6.30 15.95
C ILE A 124 -2.93 -5.33 14.92
N MET A 125 -2.39 -4.21 15.37
CA MET A 125 -1.83 -3.18 14.50
C MET A 125 -0.49 -3.61 13.89
N LEU A 126 0.38 -4.26 14.67
CA LEU A 126 1.60 -4.89 14.14
C LEU A 126 1.29 -6.00 13.13
N LEU A 127 0.28 -6.82 13.41
CA LEU A 127 -0.19 -7.83 12.46
C LEU A 127 -0.68 -7.17 11.16
N ALA A 128 -1.47 -6.10 11.25
CA ALA A 128 -1.93 -5.34 10.08
C ALA A 128 -0.75 -4.74 9.30
N ALA A 129 0.23 -4.16 9.97
CA ALA A 129 1.42 -3.58 9.33
C ALA A 129 2.15 -4.62 8.47
N VAL A 130 2.48 -5.78 9.04
CA VAL A 130 3.18 -6.86 8.32
C VAL A 130 2.29 -7.47 7.23
N CYS A 131 0.98 -7.62 7.49
CA CYS A 131 0.06 -8.16 6.50
C CYS A 131 -0.07 -7.23 5.28
N VAL A 132 -0.27 -5.92 5.49
CA VAL A 132 -0.39 -4.92 4.42
C VAL A 132 0.93 -4.80 3.64
N PHE A 133 2.07 -4.83 4.35
CA PHE A 133 3.39 -4.91 3.74
C PHE A 133 3.51 -6.11 2.78
N MET A 134 3.18 -7.31 3.26
CA MET A 134 3.26 -8.54 2.47
C MET A 134 2.25 -8.55 1.31
N MET A 135 1.06 -7.95 1.48
CA MET A 135 0.11 -7.76 0.38
C MET A 135 0.71 -6.91 -0.75
N GLY A 136 1.51 -5.90 -0.41
CA GLY A 136 2.31 -5.15 -1.38
C GLY A 136 3.36 -6.01 -2.08
N VAL A 137 4.14 -6.80 -1.32
CA VAL A 137 5.14 -7.73 -1.88
C VAL A 137 4.51 -8.74 -2.84
N PHE A 138 3.42 -9.40 -2.45
CA PHE A 138 2.69 -10.30 -3.34
C PHE A 138 2.07 -9.57 -4.53
N GLY A 139 1.70 -8.29 -4.37
CA GLY A 139 1.29 -7.42 -5.47
C GLY A 139 2.32 -7.35 -6.58
N PHE A 140 3.60 -7.16 -6.22
CA PHE A 140 4.70 -7.15 -7.18
C PHE A 140 4.88 -8.49 -7.92
N MET A 141 4.62 -9.61 -7.24
CA MET A 141 4.85 -10.95 -7.78
C MET A 141 3.67 -11.47 -8.63
N LEU A 142 2.43 -11.15 -8.24
CA LEU A 142 1.23 -11.80 -8.78
C LEU A 142 0.40 -10.90 -9.70
N ARG A 143 0.70 -9.61 -9.78
CA ARG A 143 -0.01 -8.66 -10.65
C ARG A 143 0.87 -8.24 -11.80
N ASN A 144 0.31 -8.23 -13.01
CA ASN A 144 1.08 -7.85 -14.20
C ASN A 144 0.74 -6.44 -14.68
N SER A 145 -0.34 -5.82 -14.20
CA SER A 145 -0.65 -4.44 -14.61
C SER A 145 0.28 -3.42 -13.97
N PHE A 146 0.85 -2.52 -14.77
CA PHE A 146 1.62 -1.37 -14.28
C PHE A 146 0.87 -0.56 -13.20
N ILE A 147 -0.44 -0.36 -13.34
CA ILE A 147 -1.22 0.38 -12.34
C ILE A 147 -1.32 -0.42 -11.03
N LYS A 148 -1.44 -1.74 -11.12
CA LYS A 148 -1.45 -2.63 -9.95
C LYS A 148 -0.09 -2.73 -9.29
N GLN A 149 1.00 -2.64 -10.07
CA GLN A 149 2.37 -2.54 -9.56
C GLN A 149 2.56 -1.25 -8.75
N ILE A 150 2.01 -0.12 -9.23
CA ILE A 150 2.03 1.14 -8.45
C ILE A 150 1.23 0.99 -7.15
N LEU A 151 0.03 0.41 -7.21
CA LEU A 151 -0.79 0.18 -6.01
C LEU A 151 -0.13 -0.79 -5.02
N ALA A 152 0.54 -1.84 -5.52
CA ALA A 152 1.31 -2.79 -4.73
C ALA A 152 2.45 -2.09 -3.97
N TYR A 153 3.17 -1.20 -4.64
CA TYR A 153 4.18 -0.35 -4.01
C TYR A 153 3.57 0.53 -2.90
N CYS A 154 2.41 1.14 -3.17
CA CYS A 154 1.77 1.99 -2.18
C CYS A 154 1.30 1.20 -0.93
N LEU A 155 0.79 -0.03 -1.10
CA LEU A 155 0.44 -0.92 0.02
C LEU A 155 1.68 -1.34 0.80
N PHE A 156 2.74 -1.75 0.10
CA PHE A 156 4.03 -2.09 0.70
C PHE A 156 4.53 -0.95 1.61
N GLU A 157 4.52 0.27 1.10
CA GLU A 157 4.95 1.47 1.81
C GLU A 157 4.03 1.82 2.99
N ASN A 158 2.71 1.65 2.85
CA ASN A 158 1.77 1.87 3.96
C ASN A 158 1.99 0.87 5.11
N GLY A 159 2.33 -0.38 4.81
CA GLY A 159 2.74 -1.36 5.81
C GLY A 159 4.02 -0.95 6.54
N ILE A 160 5.02 -0.43 5.80
CA ILE A 160 6.25 0.13 6.38
C ILE A 160 5.92 1.28 7.34
N HIS A 161 5.14 2.27 6.91
CA HIS A 161 4.83 3.43 7.75
C HIS A 161 4.04 3.07 9.00
N LEU A 162 3.12 2.10 8.91
CA LEU A 162 2.43 1.60 10.09
C LEU A 162 3.39 0.91 11.06
N SER A 163 4.32 0.08 10.56
CA SER A 163 5.34 -0.55 11.41
C SER A 163 6.28 0.48 12.05
N LEU A 164 6.71 1.50 11.31
CA LEU A 164 7.53 2.61 11.82
C LEU A 164 6.80 3.39 12.91
N ALA A 165 5.51 3.68 12.73
CA ALA A 165 4.71 4.35 13.74
C ALA A 165 4.56 3.53 15.04
N LEU A 166 4.66 2.19 14.96
CA LEU A 166 4.60 1.33 16.15
C LEU A 166 5.95 1.15 16.83
N MET A 167 7.02 1.06 16.04
CA MET A 167 8.36 0.72 16.51
C MET A 167 9.25 1.94 16.77
N ALA A 168 8.99 3.07 16.13
CA ALA A 168 9.90 4.21 16.10
C ALA A 168 9.17 5.56 15.87
N TYR A 169 8.00 5.77 16.48
CA TYR A 169 7.25 7.04 16.30
C TYR A 169 7.97 8.28 16.80
N ASN A 170 8.91 8.11 17.74
CA ASN A 170 9.74 9.17 18.32
C ASN A 170 11.05 9.37 17.54
N SER A 171 11.15 8.83 16.32
CA SER A 171 12.34 8.95 15.48
C SER A 171 12.53 10.36 14.92
N ASN A 172 13.76 10.63 14.47
CA ASN A 172 14.23 11.94 14.03
C ASN A 172 13.45 12.47 12.81
N GLU A 173 13.43 13.79 12.61
CA GLU A 173 12.73 14.47 11.49
C GLU A 173 13.13 13.96 10.08
N LEU A 174 14.27 13.29 9.94
CA LEU A 174 14.68 12.66 8.68
C LEU A 174 13.74 11.52 8.22
N VAL A 175 13.04 10.86 9.15
CA VAL A 175 12.04 9.83 8.80
C VAL A 175 10.80 10.47 8.16
N GLU A 176 10.44 11.69 8.58
CA GLU A 176 9.33 12.46 8.00
C GLU A 176 9.57 12.82 6.53
N LEU A 177 10.81 13.16 6.18
CA LEU A 177 11.21 13.40 4.80
C LEU A 177 11.14 12.13 3.94
N GLY A 178 11.46 10.96 4.51
CA GLY A 178 11.30 9.66 3.85
C GLY A 178 9.85 9.35 3.51
N ILE A 179 8.94 9.56 4.47
CA ILE A 179 7.48 9.40 4.29
C ILE A 179 6.93 10.37 3.23
N LEU A 180 7.44 11.61 3.20
CA LEU A 180 6.99 12.65 2.28
C LEU A 180 7.42 12.39 0.83
N THR A 181 8.68 11.98 0.62
CA THR A 181 9.31 11.97 -0.69
C THR A 181 9.21 10.63 -1.43
N ASP A 182 9.28 9.49 -0.75
CA ASP A 182 9.41 8.19 -1.43
C ASP A 182 8.14 7.85 -2.23
N ALA A 183 6.96 7.99 -1.60
CA ALA A 183 5.67 7.67 -2.22
C ALA A 183 5.43 8.43 -3.54
N ILE A 184 5.56 9.75 -3.50
CA ILE A 184 5.17 10.61 -4.63
C ILE A 184 6.14 10.44 -5.79
N PHE A 185 7.44 10.45 -5.53
CA PHE A 185 8.42 10.30 -6.61
C PHE A 185 8.29 8.92 -7.27
N ALA A 186 8.14 7.86 -6.48
CA ALA A 186 7.93 6.53 -7.02
C ALA A 186 6.65 6.46 -7.87
N VAL A 187 5.53 6.99 -7.39
CA VAL A 187 4.26 7.01 -8.14
C VAL A 187 4.38 7.83 -9.43
N ILE A 188 5.03 8.99 -9.41
CA ILE A 188 5.26 9.81 -10.61
C ILE A 188 6.14 9.06 -11.61
N ILE A 189 7.28 8.53 -11.17
CA ILE A 189 8.22 7.81 -12.03
C ILE A 189 7.52 6.59 -12.65
N MET A 190 6.86 5.77 -11.85
CA MET A 190 6.13 4.60 -12.34
C MET A 190 4.97 4.99 -13.26
N SER A 191 4.30 6.12 -13.03
CA SER A 191 3.26 6.63 -13.93
C SER A 191 3.83 7.04 -15.28
N VAL A 192 5.01 7.69 -15.30
CA VAL A 192 5.73 8.02 -16.55
C VAL A 192 6.15 6.74 -17.26
N LEU A 193 6.67 5.75 -16.54
CA LEU A 193 7.04 4.44 -17.09
C LEU A 193 5.83 3.72 -17.67
N ALA A 194 4.67 3.74 -16.98
CA ALA A 194 3.43 3.16 -17.48
C ALA A 194 2.97 3.80 -18.80
N ILE A 195 3.09 5.12 -18.94
CA ILE A 195 2.78 5.83 -20.20
C ILE A 195 3.73 5.37 -21.32
N ARG A 196 5.04 5.30 -21.04
CA ARG A 196 6.04 4.88 -22.03
C ARG A 196 5.84 3.42 -22.44
N PHE A 197 5.56 2.55 -21.47
CA PHE A 197 5.30 1.14 -21.69
C PHE A 197 4.05 0.93 -22.54
N TYR A 198 2.95 1.62 -22.21
CA TYR A 198 1.72 1.55 -23.00
C TYR A 198 1.94 2.01 -24.44
N LYS A 199 2.72 3.08 -24.65
CA LYS A 199 3.08 3.56 -25.98
C LYS A 199 3.89 2.54 -26.79
N ALA A 200 4.72 1.73 -26.13
CA ALA A 200 5.56 0.72 -26.78
C ALA A 200 4.84 -0.60 -27.04
N TYR A 201 3.98 -1.06 -26.12
CA TYR A 201 3.40 -2.41 -26.15
C TYR A 201 1.87 -2.44 -26.34
N GLY A 202 1.19 -1.29 -26.32
CA GLY A 202 -0.27 -1.19 -26.46
C GLY A 202 -1.06 -1.83 -25.31
N SER A 203 -0.41 -2.15 -24.19
CA SER A 203 -0.99 -2.81 -23.02
C SER A 203 -0.20 -2.42 -21.77
N LEU A 204 -0.83 -2.56 -20.60
CA LEU A 204 -0.18 -2.35 -19.29
C LEU A 204 0.29 -3.66 -18.64
N ASP A 205 0.12 -4.79 -19.32
CA ASP A 205 0.60 -6.10 -18.90
C ASP A 205 2.12 -6.19 -19.05
N THR A 206 2.82 -6.18 -17.92
CA THR A 206 4.29 -6.25 -17.84
C THR A 206 4.86 -7.55 -18.39
N SER A 207 4.09 -8.63 -18.46
CA SER A 207 4.55 -9.93 -18.98
C SER A 207 4.85 -9.88 -20.50
N LYS A 208 4.30 -8.89 -21.21
CA LYS A 208 4.57 -8.66 -22.65
C LYS A 208 5.97 -8.12 -22.93
N ALA A 209 6.71 -7.72 -21.90
CA ALA A 209 8.10 -7.28 -22.01
C ALA A 209 9.12 -8.42 -22.22
N THR A 210 8.65 -9.65 -22.47
CA THR A 210 9.48 -10.86 -22.66
C THR A 210 10.37 -10.85 -23.91
N ASN A 211 10.15 -9.91 -24.84
CA ASN A 211 10.97 -9.76 -26.05
C ASN A 211 12.30 -8.99 -25.81
N LEU A 212 12.54 -8.46 -24.62
CA LEU A 212 13.85 -7.91 -24.26
C LEU A 212 14.77 -9.05 -23.85
N ARG A 213 15.43 -9.66 -24.84
CA ARG A 213 16.56 -10.57 -24.60
C ARG A 213 17.75 -9.73 -24.14
N GLY A 214 18.12 -9.88 -22.87
CA GLY A 214 19.47 -9.60 -22.38
C GLY A 214 20.39 -10.77 -22.68
#